data_AF-A0AAU4P3R7-F1
#
_entry.id   AF-A0AAU4P3R7-F1
#
_cell.length_a   1.000
_cell.length_b   1.000
_cell.length_c   1.000
_cell.angle_alpha   90.00
_cell.angle_beta   90.00
_cell.angle_gamma   90.00
#
_symmetry.space_group_name_H-M   'P 1'
#
loop_
_entity.id
_entity.type
_entity.pdbx_description
1 polymer ?
#
loop_
_entity_poly.entity_id
_entity_poly.type
_entity_poly.pdbx_seq_one_letter_code
_entity_poly.pdbx_strand_id
1 'polypeptide(L)'
;MDQRAELSEFLRIRRARLKPEDVGLPNVGRTRRVPGLRREELAQLAGVSVAYYTRLEQGNSGNVSGEVLDAIARALRLSDTEHAHLTHLASPKGKKKRAAARPQRLRAELQYLIDAMDSVPAYVVGRRMEILASNRMARALLGDETTLPPEERNMARIVFLDPNSRDLYVDWECKAVELVSALRLCAGCWPDDPLLSALVGELSVKSEEFRTLWAAHTVREKGHGTKRLHHPLVGDLTLSYETLKLPADQDMSLVTFHAAPGSASEESMRLLGSWGLDTGTRPANR
;
A
#
# COMPACT_ATOMS: atom_id res chain seq x y z
N MET A 1 -14.33 8.58 -3.40
CA MET A 1 -14.61 8.41 -1.95
C MET A 1 -14.69 9.79 -1.31
N ASP A 2 -15.55 9.99 -0.30
CA ASP A 2 -15.66 11.30 0.35
C ASP A 2 -14.51 11.51 1.35
N GLN A 3 -13.58 12.41 1.01
CA GLN A 3 -12.42 12.75 1.84
C GLN A 3 -12.79 13.16 3.27
N ARG A 4 -13.96 13.79 3.49
CA ARG A 4 -14.43 14.14 4.84
C ARG A 4 -14.78 12.89 5.65
N ALA A 5 -15.44 11.92 5.00
CA ALA A 5 -15.74 10.64 5.61
C ALA A 5 -14.46 9.84 5.91
N GLU A 6 -13.47 9.88 5.00
CA GLU A 6 -12.16 9.23 5.22
C GLU A 6 -11.39 9.86 6.39
N LEU A 7 -11.36 11.19 6.49
CA LEU A 7 -10.73 11.89 7.63
C LEU A 7 -11.40 11.53 8.96
N SER A 8 -12.74 11.57 8.98
CA SER A 8 -13.54 11.23 10.15
C SER A 8 -13.24 9.82 10.65
N GLU A 9 -13.28 8.87 9.73
CA GLU A 9 -13.09 7.46 10.03
C GLU A 9 -11.65 7.14 10.43
N PHE A 10 -10.67 7.75 9.76
CA PHE A 10 -9.25 7.65 10.13
C PHE A 10 -9.00 8.13 11.56
N LEU A 11 -9.47 9.34 11.91
CA LEU A 11 -9.30 9.89 13.26
C LEU A 11 -10.01 9.03 14.32
N ARG A 12 -11.23 8.60 14.04
CA ARG A 12 -12.02 7.73 14.93
C ARG A 12 -11.29 6.43 15.24
N ILE A 13 -10.74 5.77 14.21
CA ILE A 13 -10.02 4.50 14.38
C ILE A 13 -8.70 4.69 15.10
N ARG A 14 -7.92 5.73 14.75
CA ARG A 14 -6.64 6.01 15.43
C ARG A 14 -6.85 6.31 16.91
N ARG A 15 -7.89 7.08 17.24
CA ARG A 15 -8.27 7.35 18.63
C ARG A 15 -8.72 6.09 19.37
N ALA A 16 -9.47 5.21 18.71
CA ALA A 16 -9.96 3.96 19.30
C ALA A 16 -8.85 2.94 19.59
N ARG A 17 -7.69 3.04 18.92
CA ARG A 17 -6.54 2.13 19.11
C ARG A 17 -5.72 2.45 20.36
N LEU A 18 -5.72 3.69 20.83
CA LEU A 18 -4.94 4.10 22.00
C LEU A 18 -5.75 3.93 23.29
N LYS A 19 -5.12 3.33 24.30
CA LYS A 19 -5.64 3.33 25.67
C LYS A 19 -5.10 4.55 26.43
N PRO A 20 -5.79 5.00 27.50
CA PRO A 20 -5.31 6.09 28.36
C PRO A 20 -3.92 5.85 28.90
N GLU A 21 -3.66 4.62 29.36
CA GLU A 21 -2.38 4.19 29.90
C GLU A 21 -1.22 4.34 28.90
N ASP A 22 -1.48 4.13 27.60
CA ASP A 22 -0.48 4.30 26.56
C ASP A 22 0.02 5.74 26.48
N VAL A 23 -0.81 6.71 26.83
CA VAL A 23 -0.54 8.15 26.75
C VAL A 23 -0.38 8.81 28.13
N GLY A 24 -0.18 8.01 29.18
CA GLY A 24 0.06 8.51 30.53
C GLY A 24 -1.18 9.09 31.23
N LEU A 25 -2.38 8.81 30.72
CA LEU A 25 -3.63 9.21 31.36
C LEU A 25 -4.16 8.11 32.28
N PRO A 26 -4.69 8.47 33.46
CA PRO A 26 -5.27 7.50 34.36
C PRO A 26 -6.58 6.95 33.79
N ASN A 27 -6.81 5.64 33.93
CA ASN A 27 -8.06 5.02 33.52
C ASN A 27 -9.14 5.23 34.59
N VAL A 28 -9.70 6.44 34.65
CA VAL A 28 -10.67 6.84 35.68
C VAL A 28 -12.11 6.58 35.20
N GLY A 29 -12.83 5.67 35.87
CA GLY A 29 -14.29 5.48 35.72
C GLY A 29 -14.76 4.02 35.74
N ARG A 30 -15.90 3.73 36.39
CA ARG A 30 -16.45 2.37 36.57
C ARG A 30 -17.01 1.72 35.29
N THR A 31 -17.20 2.45 34.19
CA THR A 31 -17.64 1.86 32.89
C THR A 31 -17.27 2.77 31.71
N ARG A 32 -16.24 2.40 30.92
CA ARG A 32 -15.82 3.12 29.71
C ARG A 32 -16.70 2.69 28.52
N ARG A 33 -17.36 3.63 27.84
CA ARG A 33 -18.26 3.36 26.70
C ARG A 33 -17.57 3.30 25.34
N VAL A 34 -16.31 3.73 25.25
CA VAL A 34 -15.52 3.74 24.02
C VAL A 34 -14.27 2.87 24.19
N PRO A 35 -13.84 2.12 23.17
CA PRO A 35 -12.74 1.16 23.31
C PRO A 35 -11.37 1.82 23.60
N GLY A 36 -11.14 3.03 23.09
CA GLY A 36 -9.88 3.77 23.27
C GLY A 36 -10.07 5.13 23.94
N LEU A 37 -9.26 6.12 23.55
CA LEU A 37 -9.31 7.48 24.09
C LEU A 37 -10.66 8.15 23.82
N ARG A 38 -11.14 8.96 24.76
CA ARG A 38 -12.29 9.87 24.56
C ARG A 38 -11.85 11.07 23.73
N ARG A 39 -12.82 11.77 23.13
CA ARG A 39 -12.55 13.04 22.44
C ARG A 39 -11.94 14.08 23.37
N GLU A 40 -12.41 14.13 24.61
CA GLU A 40 -11.89 15.00 25.68
C GLU A 40 -10.43 14.70 26.00
N GLU A 41 -10.11 13.42 26.22
CA GLU A 41 -8.76 12.93 26.51
C GLU A 41 -7.79 13.30 25.37
N LEU A 42 -8.19 13.07 24.12
CA LEU A 42 -7.35 13.42 22.98
C LEU A 42 -7.22 14.93 22.77
N ALA A 43 -8.30 15.69 22.93
CA ALA A 43 -8.26 17.15 22.80
C ALA A 43 -7.31 17.77 23.83
N GLN A 44 -7.33 17.27 25.06
CA GLN A 44 -6.41 17.65 26.12
C GLN A 44 -4.96 17.36 25.72
N LEU A 45 -4.65 16.16 25.23
CA LEU A 45 -3.30 15.78 24.80
C LEU A 45 -2.78 16.62 23.63
N ALA A 46 -3.67 16.98 22.70
CA ALA A 46 -3.33 17.80 21.54
C ALA A 46 -3.32 19.31 21.83
N GLY A 47 -3.72 19.74 23.03
CA GLY A 47 -3.80 21.16 23.38
C GLY A 47 -4.86 21.94 22.59
N VAL A 48 -5.95 21.27 22.18
CA VAL A 48 -7.05 21.89 21.41
C VAL A 48 -8.38 21.77 22.18
N SER A 49 -9.37 22.58 21.81
CA SER A 49 -10.68 22.47 22.46
C SER A 49 -11.43 21.21 22.02
N VAL A 50 -12.21 20.62 22.94
CA VAL A 50 -13.03 19.42 22.67
C VAL A 50 -14.00 19.65 21.51
N ALA A 51 -14.61 20.85 21.47
CA ALA A 51 -15.50 21.24 20.38
C ALA A 51 -14.78 21.35 19.03
N TYR A 52 -13.52 21.82 19.02
CA TYR A 52 -12.70 21.85 17.81
C TYR A 52 -12.37 20.45 17.33
N TYR A 53 -11.82 19.58 18.20
CA TYR A 53 -11.50 18.20 17.83
C TYR A 53 -12.75 17.42 17.37
N THR A 54 -13.90 17.62 18.03
CA THR A 54 -15.15 16.95 17.64
C THR A 54 -15.58 17.32 16.22
N ARG A 55 -15.48 18.60 15.84
CA ARG A 55 -15.78 19.04 14.46
C ARG A 55 -14.80 18.46 13.45
N LEU A 56 -13.52 18.42 13.79
CA LEU A 56 -12.49 17.82 12.95
C LEU A 56 -12.70 16.32 12.73
N GLU A 57 -12.96 15.58 13.81
CA GLU A 57 -13.27 14.15 13.73
C GLU A 57 -14.60 13.88 13.00
N GLN A 58 -15.53 14.84 12.95
CA GLN A 58 -16.76 14.71 12.15
C GLN A 58 -16.56 15.07 10.67
N GLY A 59 -15.33 15.38 10.23
CA GLY A 59 -15.03 15.84 8.88
C GLY A 59 -15.58 17.25 8.57
N ASN A 60 -16.00 18.00 9.60
CA ASN A 60 -16.57 19.34 9.49
C ASN A 60 -15.59 20.42 9.98
N SER A 61 -14.35 20.32 9.53
CA SER A 61 -13.26 21.25 9.81
C SER A 61 -13.02 22.17 8.62
N GLY A 62 -12.85 23.47 8.88
CA GLY A 62 -12.29 24.40 7.89
C GLY A 62 -10.79 24.13 7.66
N ASN A 63 -10.05 25.11 7.14
CA ASN A 63 -8.59 25.00 7.03
C ASN A 63 -7.98 24.76 8.43
N VAL A 64 -7.44 23.56 8.67
CA VAL A 64 -6.69 23.22 9.88
C VAL A 64 -5.25 23.64 9.67
N SER A 65 -4.63 24.29 10.66
CA SER A 65 -3.21 24.65 10.58
C SER A 65 -2.32 23.41 10.67
N GLY A 66 -1.14 23.47 10.05
CA GLY A 66 -0.14 22.40 10.16
C GLY A 66 0.21 22.08 11.62
N GLU A 67 0.39 23.11 12.45
CA GLU A 67 0.70 22.96 13.88
C GLU A 67 -0.36 22.15 14.65
N VAL A 68 -1.65 22.34 14.32
CA VAL A 68 -2.73 21.58 14.95
C VAL A 68 -2.73 20.14 14.48
N LEU A 69 -2.44 19.88 13.20
CA LEU A 69 -2.29 18.52 12.67
C LEU A 69 -1.10 17.81 13.30
N ASP A 70 0.03 18.51 13.50
CA ASP A 70 1.20 17.97 14.18
C ASP A 70 0.88 17.61 15.64
N ALA A 71 0.14 18.47 16.34
CA ALA A 71 -0.27 18.22 17.72
C ALA A 71 -1.21 17.01 17.85
N ILE A 72 -2.17 16.89 16.93
CA ILE A 72 -3.08 15.73 16.87
C ILE A 72 -2.31 14.46 16.50
N ALA A 73 -1.37 14.53 15.55
CA ALA A 73 -0.54 13.40 15.17
C ALA A 73 0.32 12.90 16.33
N ARG A 74 0.92 13.81 17.11
CA ARG A 74 1.65 13.46 18.34
C ARG A 74 0.74 12.83 19.38
N ALA A 75 -0.43 13.41 19.64
CA ALA A 75 -1.39 12.88 20.61
C ALA A 75 -1.91 11.48 20.22
N LEU A 76 -2.07 11.23 18.92
CA LEU A 76 -2.46 9.93 18.36
C LEU A 76 -1.29 8.97 18.15
N ARG A 77 -0.04 9.36 18.49
CA ARG A 77 1.18 8.59 18.24
C ARG A 77 1.25 8.04 16.81
N LEU A 78 0.90 8.89 15.84
CA LEU A 78 0.96 8.51 14.43
C LEU A 78 2.42 8.32 14.02
N SER A 79 2.67 7.29 13.20
CA SER A 79 3.91 7.20 12.44
C SER A 79 4.02 8.34 11.43
N ASP A 80 5.22 8.61 10.92
CA ASP A 80 5.45 9.66 9.92
C ASP A 80 4.56 9.50 8.69
N THR A 81 4.32 8.25 8.25
CA THR A 81 3.41 7.94 7.12
C THR A 81 1.96 8.27 7.44
N GLU A 82 1.51 7.91 8.63
CA GLU A 82 0.13 8.18 9.08
C GLU A 82 -0.10 9.67 9.30
N HIS A 83 0.93 10.39 9.76
CA HIS A 83 0.90 11.84 9.88
C HIS A 83 0.85 12.53 8.52
N ALA A 84 1.66 12.09 7.55
CA ALA A 84 1.59 12.59 6.18
C ALA A 84 0.20 12.33 5.56
N HIS A 85 -0.39 11.16 5.82
CA HIS A 85 -1.75 10.84 5.39
C HIS A 85 -2.81 11.72 6.06
N LEU A 86 -2.72 11.96 7.38
CA LEU A 86 -3.59 12.90 8.09
C LEU A 86 -3.53 14.29 7.46
N THR A 87 -2.33 14.78 7.18
CA THR A 87 -2.11 16.08 6.54
C THR A 87 -2.74 16.15 5.17
N HIS A 88 -2.66 15.05 4.42
CA HIS A 88 -3.32 14.95 3.13
C HIS A 88 -4.86 15.00 3.28
N LEU A 89 -5.43 14.16 4.16
CA LEU A 89 -6.87 14.10 4.38
C LEU A 89 -7.46 15.42 4.89
N ALA A 90 -6.72 16.15 5.73
CA ALA A 90 -7.13 17.45 6.27
C ALA A 90 -6.85 18.64 5.34
N SER A 91 -6.09 18.45 4.25
CA SER A 91 -5.80 19.52 3.30
C SER A 91 -7.10 19.97 2.59
N PRO A 92 -7.37 21.28 2.47
CA PRO A 92 -8.53 21.80 1.75
C PRO A 92 -8.54 21.28 0.31
N LYS A 93 -9.73 21.20 -0.33
CA LYS A 93 -9.96 20.80 -1.74
C LYS A 93 -9.27 21.69 -2.81
N GLY A 94 -8.20 22.41 -2.45
CA GLY A 94 -7.50 23.42 -3.22
C GLY A 94 -6.15 23.02 -3.80
N LYS A 95 -5.74 21.74 -3.78
CA LYS A 95 -4.67 21.30 -4.70
C LYS A 95 -5.36 20.87 -6.00
N LYS A 96 -5.25 21.74 -7.02
CA LYS A 96 -5.69 21.60 -8.42
C LYS A 96 -6.29 20.22 -8.70
N LYS A 97 -7.56 20.12 -9.13
CA LYS A 97 -8.11 18.92 -9.79
C LYS A 97 -7.01 18.34 -10.67
N ARG A 98 -6.25 17.35 -10.17
CA ARG A 98 -5.25 16.69 -11.00
C ARG A 98 -6.14 15.96 -11.98
N ALA A 99 -6.15 16.47 -13.23
CA ALA A 99 -7.13 16.10 -14.24
C ALA A 99 -7.30 14.58 -14.25
N ALA A 100 -8.53 14.10 -14.52
CA ALA A 100 -8.86 12.69 -14.64
C ALA A 100 -7.71 11.96 -15.32
N ALA A 101 -7.00 11.18 -14.53
CA ALA A 101 -5.60 10.98 -14.84
C ALA A 101 -5.49 9.99 -15.99
N ARG A 102 -4.91 10.45 -17.09
CA ARG A 102 -4.62 9.62 -18.27
C ARG A 102 -3.98 8.30 -17.83
N PRO A 103 -4.22 7.19 -18.55
CA PRO A 103 -3.52 5.93 -18.29
C PRO A 103 -2.01 6.21 -18.14
N GLN A 104 -1.45 5.78 -17.01
CA GLN A 104 -0.02 5.94 -16.77
C GLN A 104 0.72 5.10 -17.81
N ARG A 105 1.66 5.72 -18.52
CA ARG A 105 2.47 5.05 -19.53
C ARG A 105 3.92 5.11 -19.10
N LEU A 106 4.58 3.96 -19.13
CA LEU A 106 6.00 3.89 -18.88
C LEU A 106 6.77 4.52 -20.05
N ARG A 107 7.81 5.29 -19.73
CA ARG A 107 8.80 5.74 -20.73
C ARG A 107 9.66 4.56 -21.19
N ALA A 108 9.98 4.51 -22.48
CA ALA A 108 10.77 3.42 -23.07
C ALA A 108 12.13 3.23 -22.36
N GLU A 109 12.80 4.32 -22.00
CA GLU A 109 14.08 4.29 -21.27
C GLU A 109 14.01 3.56 -19.92
N LEU A 110 12.87 3.60 -19.23
CA LEU A 110 12.71 2.87 -17.97
C LEU A 110 12.44 1.38 -18.23
N GLN A 111 11.79 1.04 -19.35
CA GLN A 111 11.68 -0.34 -19.80
C GLN A 111 13.06 -0.92 -20.12
N TYR A 112 13.86 -0.21 -20.93
CA TYR A 112 15.24 -0.62 -21.25
C TYR A 112 16.09 -0.81 -20.00
N LEU A 113 15.94 0.08 -19.00
CA LEU A 113 16.66 -0.05 -17.74
C LEU A 113 16.30 -1.34 -17.00
N ILE A 114 15.01 -1.63 -16.80
CA ILE A 114 14.61 -2.84 -16.06
C ILE A 114 14.92 -4.13 -16.84
N ASP A 115 14.88 -4.06 -18.18
CA ASP A 115 15.24 -5.19 -19.03
C ASP A 115 16.73 -5.51 -18.97
N ALA A 116 17.60 -4.51 -18.75
CA ALA A 116 19.03 -4.72 -18.53
C ALA A 116 19.36 -5.36 -17.15
N MET A 117 18.38 -5.50 -16.26
CA MET A 117 18.55 -6.12 -14.94
C MET A 117 18.34 -7.64 -15.00
N ASP A 118 19.21 -8.35 -15.73
CA ASP A 118 19.03 -9.77 -16.07
C ASP A 118 18.84 -10.72 -14.87
N SER A 119 19.56 -10.46 -13.78
CA SER A 119 19.55 -11.30 -12.57
C SER A 119 18.70 -10.74 -11.43
N VAL A 120 18.10 -9.57 -11.61
CA VAL A 120 17.38 -8.85 -10.56
C VAL A 120 15.92 -8.70 -10.99
N PRO A 121 14.97 -9.41 -10.36
CA PRO A 121 13.55 -9.19 -10.59
C PRO A 121 13.19 -7.72 -10.39
N ALA A 122 12.64 -7.09 -11.41
CA ALA A 122 12.24 -5.70 -11.39
C ALA A 122 10.89 -5.50 -12.07
N TYR A 123 9.99 -4.77 -11.42
CA TYR A 123 8.72 -4.35 -12.01
C TYR A 123 8.34 -2.93 -11.60
N VAL A 124 7.57 -2.25 -12.44
CA VAL A 124 7.07 -0.90 -12.20
C VAL A 124 5.57 -0.95 -11.97
N VAL A 125 5.13 -0.34 -10.88
CA VAL A 125 3.70 -0.17 -10.58
C VAL A 125 3.26 1.29 -10.65
N GLY A 126 2.06 1.49 -11.17
CA GLY A 126 1.33 2.75 -11.13
C GLY A 126 0.69 3.01 -9.77
N ARG A 127 0.02 4.15 -9.64
CA ARG A 127 -0.53 4.61 -8.36
C ARG A 127 -1.62 3.71 -7.79
N ARG A 128 -2.40 3.05 -8.66
CA ARG A 128 -3.49 2.13 -8.27
C ARG A 128 -2.99 0.69 -8.26
N MET A 129 -1.67 0.47 -8.25
CA MET A 129 -1.02 -0.83 -8.31
C MET A 129 -1.15 -1.55 -9.66
N GLU A 130 -1.45 -0.83 -10.76
CA GLU A 130 -1.33 -1.40 -12.11
C GLU A 130 0.13 -1.77 -12.37
N ILE A 131 0.38 -2.96 -12.91
CA ILE A 131 1.71 -3.35 -13.34
C ILE A 131 1.93 -2.71 -14.72
N LEU A 132 2.78 -1.68 -14.75
CA LEU A 132 3.07 -0.92 -15.96
C LEU A 132 4.16 -1.58 -16.81
N ALA A 133 5.05 -2.31 -16.15
CA ALA A 133 6.08 -3.13 -16.77
C ALA A 133 6.69 -4.11 -15.78
N SER A 134 7.29 -5.16 -16.31
CA SER A 134 8.09 -6.14 -15.58
C SER A 134 9.22 -6.61 -16.50
N ASN A 135 10.38 -6.93 -15.91
CA ASN A 135 11.42 -7.61 -16.65
C ASN A 135 11.19 -9.12 -16.65
N ARG A 136 11.96 -9.85 -17.48
CA ARG A 136 11.86 -11.32 -17.59
C ARG A 136 11.96 -12.01 -16.23
N MET A 137 12.90 -11.56 -15.39
CA MET A 137 13.16 -12.18 -14.09
C MET A 137 12.00 -11.94 -13.09
N ALA A 138 11.35 -10.78 -13.11
CA ALA A 138 10.16 -10.52 -12.31
C ALA A 138 8.99 -11.43 -12.69
N ARG A 139 8.77 -11.64 -13.99
CA ARG A 139 7.74 -12.58 -14.49
C ARG A 139 8.03 -14.02 -14.10
N ALA A 140 9.30 -14.42 -14.18
CA ALA A 140 9.72 -15.74 -13.74
C ALA A 140 9.49 -15.93 -12.23
N LEU A 141 9.72 -14.91 -11.41
CA LEU A 141 9.58 -14.98 -9.96
C LEU A 141 8.15 -14.87 -9.44
N LEU A 142 7.35 -13.97 -10.01
CA LEU A 142 6.06 -13.55 -9.46
C LEU A 142 4.86 -14.04 -10.27
N GLY A 143 5.12 -14.70 -11.40
CA GLY A 143 4.10 -15.02 -12.41
C GLY A 143 4.11 -13.99 -13.55
N ASP A 144 3.81 -14.46 -14.75
CA ASP A 144 3.78 -13.64 -15.95
C ASP A 144 2.42 -12.94 -16.11
N GLU A 145 2.36 -11.68 -15.69
CA GLU A 145 1.15 -10.87 -15.83
C GLU A 145 0.79 -10.57 -17.28
N THR A 146 1.70 -10.78 -18.25
CA THR A 146 1.41 -10.55 -19.66
C THR A 146 0.48 -11.60 -20.26
N THR A 147 0.31 -12.73 -19.57
CA THR A 147 -0.71 -13.74 -19.88
C THR A 147 -2.13 -13.30 -19.49
N LEU A 148 -2.25 -12.28 -18.64
CA LEU A 148 -3.53 -11.73 -18.19
C LEU A 148 -4.03 -10.63 -19.13
N PRO A 149 -5.36 -10.43 -19.23
CA PRO A 149 -5.95 -9.25 -19.86
C PRO A 149 -5.41 -7.95 -19.25
N PRO A 150 -5.17 -6.88 -20.02
CA PRO A 150 -4.59 -5.63 -19.52
C PRO A 150 -5.28 -5.04 -18.28
N GLU A 151 -6.60 -5.17 -18.17
CA GLU A 151 -7.42 -4.71 -17.04
C GLU A 151 -7.18 -5.51 -15.75
N GLU A 152 -6.71 -6.75 -15.86
CA GLU A 152 -6.42 -7.63 -14.73
C GLU A 152 -4.97 -7.50 -14.24
N ARG A 153 -4.10 -6.81 -15.00
CA ARG A 153 -2.68 -6.55 -14.67
C ARG A 153 -2.53 -5.54 -13.54
N ASN A 154 -2.97 -5.93 -12.36
CA ASN A 154 -2.94 -5.12 -11.15
C ASN A 154 -2.48 -5.98 -9.97
N MET A 155 -1.44 -5.54 -9.29
CA MET A 155 -0.84 -6.29 -8.17
C MET A 155 -1.83 -6.52 -7.02
N ALA A 156 -2.78 -5.62 -6.79
CA ALA A 156 -3.83 -5.84 -5.79
C ALA A 156 -4.85 -6.89 -6.26
N ARG A 157 -5.23 -6.90 -7.54
CA ARG A 157 -6.08 -7.98 -8.09
C ARG A 157 -5.38 -9.33 -7.99
N ILE A 158 -4.14 -9.42 -8.43
CA ILE A 158 -3.36 -10.67 -8.39
C ILE A 158 -3.29 -11.18 -6.94
N VAL A 159 -2.89 -10.34 -5.98
CA VAL A 159 -2.71 -10.80 -4.59
C VAL A 159 -4.01 -11.23 -3.91
N PHE A 160 -5.13 -10.54 -4.18
CA PHE A 160 -6.39 -10.82 -3.49
C PHE A 160 -7.32 -11.78 -4.23
N LEU A 161 -7.20 -11.92 -5.55
CA LEU A 161 -8.15 -12.65 -6.39
C LEU A 161 -7.56 -13.88 -7.10
N ASP A 162 -6.23 -13.96 -7.28
CA ASP A 162 -5.57 -15.14 -7.82
C ASP A 162 -5.23 -16.13 -6.68
N PRO A 163 -5.80 -17.35 -6.67
CA PRO A 163 -5.44 -18.37 -5.70
C PRO A 163 -3.94 -18.67 -5.64
N ASN A 164 -3.24 -18.65 -6.79
CA ASN A 164 -1.81 -18.94 -6.85
C ASN A 164 -0.97 -17.92 -6.08
N SER A 165 -1.47 -16.70 -5.90
CA SER A 165 -0.76 -15.70 -5.12
C SER A 165 -0.70 -16.07 -3.63
N ARG A 166 -1.66 -16.85 -3.10
CA ARG A 166 -1.60 -17.31 -1.71
C ARG A 166 -0.53 -18.37 -1.51
N ASP A 167 -0.37 -19.25 -2.49
CA ASP A 167 0.66 -20.29 -2.44
C ASP A 167 2.07 -19.69 -2.59
N LEU A 168 2.20 -18.60 -3.37
CA LEU A 168 3.49 -17.94 -3.60
C LEU A 168 4.00 -17.18 -2.37
N TYR A 169 3.17 -16.41 -1.66
CA TYR A 169 3.61 -15.58 -0.54
C TYR A 169 3.44 -16.31 0.78
N VAL A 170 4.56 -16.72 1.41
CA VAL A 170 4.53 -17.34 2.76
C VAL A 170 3.90 -16.42 3.79
N ASP A 171 4.23 -15.12 3.72
CA ASP A 171 3.66 -14.07 4.57
C ASP A 171 2.59 -13.26 3.81
N TRP A 172 1.58 -13.94 3.26
CA TRP A 172 0.55 -13.33 2.40
C TRP A 172 -0.18 -12.17 3.10
N GLU A 173 -0.52 -12.30 4.38
CA GLU A 173 -1.23 -11.26 5.14
C GLU A 173 -0.41 -9.98 5.22
N CYS A 174 0.92 -10.09 5.35
CA CYS A 174 1.81 -8.93 5.34
C CYS A 174 1.77 -8.21 3.98
N LYS A 175 1.81 -8.98 2.88
CA LYS A 175 1.69 -8.43 1.52
C LYS A 175 0.31 -7.78 1.28
N ALA A 176 -0.75 -8.40 1.77
CA ALA A 176 -2.11 -7.88 1.69
C ALA A 176 -2.25 -6.53 2.42
N VAL A 177 -1.72 -6.44 3.65
CA VAL A 177 -1.69 -5.20 4.45
C VAL A 177 -0.92 -4.09 3.73
N GLU A 178 0.23 -4.40 3.13
CA GLU A 178 1.03 -3.43 2.37
C GLU A 178 0.25 -2.85 1.19
N LEU A 179 -0.42 -3.71 0.40
CA LEU A 179 -1.19 -3.26 -0.76
C LEU A 179 -2.40 -2.43 -0.36
N VAL A 180 -3.14 -2.84 0.67
CA VAL A 180 -4.26 -2.06 1.21
C VAL A 180 -3.79 -0.70 1.72
N SER A 181 -2.67 -0.66 2.45
CA SER A 181 -2.07 0.58 2.95
C SER A 181 -1.72 1.53 1.81
N ALA A 182 -1.13 1.02 0.73
CA ALA A 182 -0.74 1.82 -0.42
C ALA A 182 -1.95 2.32 -1.23
N LEU A 183 -2.99 1.50 -1.40
CA LEU A 183 -4.25 1.92 -2.02
C LEU A 183 -4.97 2.99 -1.18
N ARG A 184 -4.91 2.91 0.16
CA ARG A 184 -5.46 3.92 1.07
C ARG A 184 -4.74 5.26 0.95
N LEU A 185 -3.41 5.23 0.87
CA LEU A 185 -2.62 6.43 0.60
C LEU A 185 -3.02 7.05 -0.75
N CYS A 186 -3.20 6.23 -1.78
CA CYS A 186 -3.66 6.70 -3.08
C CYS A 186 -5.07 7.30 -3.03
N ALA A 187 -5.98 6.70 -2.26
CA ALA A 187 -7.35 7.18 -2.08
C ALA A 187 -7.40 8.57 -1.45
N GLY A 188 -6.59 8.78 -0.40
CA GLY A 188 -6.43 10.10 0.18
C GLY A 188 -5.91 11.11 -0.84
N CYS A 189 -4.89 10.74 -1.61
CA CYS A 189 -4.27 11.59 -2.65
C CYS A 189 -5.18 11.92 -3.84
N TRP A 190 -6.13 11.05 -4.15
CA TRP A 190 -6.93 11.07 -5.36
C TRP A 190 -8.39 10.66 -5.08
N PRO A 191 -9.12 11.42 -4.24
CA PRO A 191 -10.43 11.00 -3.73
C PRO A 191 -11.50 10.85 -4.83
N ASP A 192 -11.34 11.59 -5.93
CA ASP A 192 -12.26 11.59 -7.07
C ASP A 192 -11.82 10.65 -8.22
N ASP A 193 -10.82 9.76 -8.01
CA ASP A 193 -10.40 8.80 -9.05
C ASP A 193 -11.46 7.67 -9.19
N PRO A 194 -12.19 7.61 -10.34
CA PRO A 194 -13.23 6.61 -10.53
C PRO A 194 -12.67 5.19 -10.69
N LEU A 195 -11.46 5.05 -11.25
CA LEU A 195 -10.85 3.72 -11.44
C LEU A 195 -10.32 3.16 -10.13
N LEU A 196 -9.80 4.02 -9.24
CA LEU A 196 -9.45 3.60 -7.89
C LEU A 196 -10.70 3.20 -7.10
N SER A 197 -11.78 3.99 -7.19
CA SER A 197 -13.05 3.67 -6.53
C SER A 197 -13.63 2.35 -7.03
N ALA A 198 -13.57 2.09 -8.35
CA ALA A 198 -13.99 0.82 -8.94
C ALA A 198 -13.14 -0.37 -8.46
N LEU A 199 -11.80 -0.22 -8.42
CA LEU A 199 -10.90 -1.25 -7.91
C LEU A 199 -11.18 -1.59 -6.44
N VAL A 200 -11.32 -0.58 -5.57
CA VAL A 200 -11.63 -0.79 -4.15
C VAL A 200 -12.99 -1.45 -3.99
N GLY A 201 -14.00 -1.02 -4.77
CA GLY A 201 -15.34 -1.63 -4.77
C GLY A 201 -15.30 -3.10 -5.18
N GLU A 202 -14.60 -3.42 -6.28
CA GLU A 202 -14.41 -4.79 -6.76
C GLU A 202 -13.75 -5.67 -5.69
N LEU A 203 -12.59 -5.25 -5.17
CA LEU A 203 -11.84 -6.03 -4.18
C LEU A 203 -12.64 -6.21 -2.88
N SER A 204 -13.42 -5.19 -2.49
CA SER A 204 -14.29 -5.26 -1.30
C SER A 204 -15.46 -6.22 -1.48
N VAL A 205 -15.93 -6.45 -2.71
CA VAL A 205 -16.99 -7.43 -3.00
C VAL A 205 -16.39 -8.84 -3.06
N LYS A 206 -15.26 -8.99 -3.74
CA LYS A 206 -14.68 -10.31 -4.07
C LYS A 206 -13.76 -10.90 -2.99
N SER A 207 -13.23 -10.11 -2.05
CA SER A 207 -12.38 -10.60 -0.96
C SER A 207 -12.83 -10.05 0.41
N GLU A 208 -13.13 -10.98 1.32
CA GLU A 208 -13.47 -10.64 2.71
C GLU A 208 -12.26 -10.07 3.47
N GLU A 209 -11.07 -10.60 3.20
CA GLU A 209 -9.82 -10.15 3.79
C GLU A 209 -9.52 -8.72 3.35
N PHE A 210 -9.66 -8.40 2.06
CA PHE A 210 -9.52 -7.03 1.56
C PHE A 210 -10.49 -6.09 2.28
N ARG A 211 -11.78 -6.47 2.33
CA ARG A 211 -12.83 -5.67 2.98
C ARG A 211 -12.51 -5.41 4.45
N THR A 212 -12.00 -6.41 5.17
CA THR A 212 -11.60 -6.31 6.58
C THR A 212 -10.39 -5.38 6.76
N LEU A 213 -9.34 -5.57 5.97
CA LEU A 213 -8.14 -4.73 5.99
C LEU A 213 -8.46 -3.28 5.58
N TRP A 214 -9.33 -3.11 4.59
CA TRP A 214 -9.82 -1.81 4.13
C TRP A 214 -10.72 -1.14 5.18
N ALA A 215 -11.41 -1.87 6.05
CA ALA A 215 -12.12 -1.25 7.18
C ALA A 215 -11.15 -0.80 8.28
N ALA A 216 -9.98 -1.44 8.41
CA ALA A 216 -9.07 -1.20 9.51
C ALA A 216 -8.31 0.14 9.46
N HIS A 217 -8.29 0.88 8.34
CA HIS A 217 -7.56 2.17 8.21
C HIS A 217 -6.07 2.09 8.51
N THR A 218 -5.48 0.94 8.20
CA THR A 218 -4.04 0.75 8.25
C THR A 218 -3.38 1.51 7.11
N VAL A 219 -2.37 2.30 7.48
CA VAL A 219 -1.50 3.05 6.58
C VAL A 219 -0.09 2.73 7.04
N ARG A 220 0.74 2.25 6.12
CA ARG A 220 2.13 1.86 6.36
C ARG A 220 2.97 2.27 5.16
N GLU A 221 4.20 2.66 5.42
CA GLU A 221 5.16 2.91 4.35
C GLU A 221 5.59 1.60 3.69
N LYS A 222 5.83 1.68 2.38
CA LYS A 222 6.46 0.62 1.60
C LYS A 222 7.78 1.15 1.07
N GLY A 223 8.84 1.00 1.87
CA GLY A 223 10.20 1.33 1.49
C GLY A 223 10.95 0.08 1.04
N HIS A 224 11.37 -0.72 2.02
CA HIS A 224 12.14 -1.94 1.80
C HIS A 224 11.74 -3.02 2.82
N GLY A 225 12.28 -4.22 2.64
CA GLY A 225 12.08 -5.31 3.60
C GLY A 225 12.44 -6.66 3.02
N THR A 226 11.93 -7.73 3.63
CA THR A 226 12.16 -9.10 3.19
C THR A 226 10.84 -9.76 2.81
N LYS A 227 10.84 -10.53 1.73
CA LYS A 227 9.76 -11.41 1.31
C LYS A 227 10.21 -12.86 1.40
N ARG A 228 9.40 -13.67 2.06
CA ARG A 228 9.47 -15.12 2.01
C ARG A 228 8.47 -15.61 0.98
N LEU A 229 8.95 -16.33 -0.02
CA LEU A 229 8.15 -16.87 -1.12
C LEU A 229 8.31 -18.38 -1.18
N HIS A 230 7.27 -19.06 -1.61
CA HIS A 230 7.32 -20.48 -1.97
C HIS A 230 7.11 -20.58 -3.49
N HIS A 231 8.20 -20.68 -4.24
CA HIS A 231 8.16 -20.69 -5.70
C HIS A 231 8.00 -22.12 -6.23
N PRO A 232 7.05 -22.39 -7.14
CA PRO A 232 6.73 -23.76 -7.57
C PRO A 232 7.90 -24.51 -8.24
N LEU A 233 8.85 -23.79 -8.83
CA LEU A 233 10.01 -24.39 -9.52
C LEU A 233 11.28 -24.46 -8.67
N VAL A 234 11.47 -23.54 -7.72
CA VAL A 234 12.75 -23.39 -7.01
C VAL A 234 12.61 -23.40 -5.49
N GLY A 235 11.41 -23.71 -4.99
CA GLY A 235 11.10 -23.84 -3.58
C GLY A 235 11.14 -22.51 -2.83
N ASP A 236 11.56 -22.58 -1.56
CA ASP A 236 11.54 -21.44 -0.66
C ASP A 236 12.61 -20.40 -1.01
N LEU A 237 12.19 -19.14 -1.09
CA LEU A 237 13.04 -17.99 -1.35
C LEU A 237 12.88 -16.97 -0.22
N THR A 238 14.01 -16.44 0.26
CA THR A 238 14.04 -15.26 1.12
C THR A 238 14.74 -14.15 0.38
N LEU A 239 13.97 -13.16 -0.08
CA LEU A 239 14.45 -12.07 -0.91
C LEU A 239 14.23 -10.73 -0.21
N SER A 240 15.27 -9.90 -0.17
CA SER A 240 15.13 -8.50 0.15
C SER A 240 14.47 -7.77 -1.02
N TYR A 241 13.64 -6.77 -0.73
CA TYR A 241 13.02 -5.93 -1.74
C TYR A 241 13.26 -4.45 -1.45
N GLU A 242 13.34 -3.67 -2.53
CA GLU A 242 13.46 -2.22 -2.51
C GLU A 242 12.35 -1.60 -3.35
N THR A 243 11.68 -0.57 -2.83
CA THR A 243 10.69 0.23 -3.56
C THR A 243 11.24 1.63 -3.80
N LEU A 244 11.62 1.90 -5.04
CA LEU A 244 12.24 3.15 -5.46
C LEU A 244 11.19 4.09 -6.06
N LYS A 245 11.12 5.30 -5.53
CA LYS A 245 10.33 6.40 -6.13
C LYS A 245 11.06 6.97 -7.33
N LEU A 246 10.31 7.30 -8.38
CA LEU A 246 10.86 7.87 -9.61
C LEU A 246 10.64 9.38 -9.60
N PRO A 247 11.69 10.22 -9.57
CA PRO A 247 11.53 11.67 -9.46
C PRO A 247 10.73 12.29 -10.60
N ALA A 248 10.94 11.80 -11.83
CA ALA A 248 10.22 12.23 -13.02
C ALA A 248 8.77 11.69 -13.09
N ASP A 249 8.48 10.60 -12.37
CA ASP A 249 7.23 9.85 -12.41
C ASP A 249 6.72 9.60 -10.99
N GLN A 250 6.38 10.67 -10.27
CA GLN A 250 6.10 10.64 -8.81
C GLN A 250 4.97 9.70 -8.38
N ASP A 251 4.08 9.35 -9.30
CA ASP A 251 2.95 8.45 -9.08
C ASP A 251 3.26 7.00 -9.52
N MET A 252 4.53 6.67 -9.81
CA MET A 252 5.03 5.34 -10.12
C MET A 252 6.09 4.90 -9.10
N SER A 253 6.32 3.59 -9.00
CA SER A 253 7.39 3.05 -8.18
C SER A 253 7.99 1.81 -8.83
N LEU A 254 9.32 1.75 -8.84
CA LEU A 254 10.08 0.58 -9.24
C LEU A 254 10.27 -0.31 -8.01
N VAL A 255 9.89 -1.59 -8.13
CA VAL A 255 10.10 -2.59 -7.08
C VAL A 255 11.12 -3.59 -7.59
N THR A 256 12.17 -3.82 -6.81
CA THR A 256 13.23 -4.78 -7.12
C THR A 256 13.40 -5.79 -6.00
N PHE A 257 13.88 -6.98 -6.33
CA PHE A 257 14.17 -8.04 -5.37
C PHE A 257 15.60 -8.53 -5.52
N HIS A 258 16.25 -8.88 -4.42
CA HIS A 258 17.58 -9.47 -4.43
C HIS A 258 17.73 -10.48 -3.30
N ALA A 259 18.50 -11.54 -3.56
CA ALA A 259 18.91 -12.47 -2.52
C ALA A 259 20.16 -11.95 -1.81
N ALA A 260 20.39 -12.37 -0.57
CA ALA A 260 21.65 -12.12 0.10
C ALA A 260 22.80 -12.85 -0.66
N PRO A 261 23.97 -12.23 -0.87
CA PRO A 261 25.09 -12.88 -1.55
C PRO A 261 25.50 -14.19 -0.87
N GLY A 262 25.72 -15.24 -1.65
CA GLY A 262 26.10 -16.57 -1.14
C GLY A 262 24.99 -17.35 -0.43
N SER A 263 23.75 -16.86 -0.45
CA SER A 263 22.60 -17.57 0.13
C SER A 263 22.04 -18.64 -0.80
N ALA A 264 21.33 -19.63 -0.24
CA ALA A 264 20.57 -20.61 -1.03
C ALA A 264 19.55 -19.92 -1.97
N SER A 265 18.94 -18.81 -1.54
CA SER A 265 18.04 -18.05 -2.40
C SER A 265 18.74 -17.39 -3.58
N GLU A 266 20.02 -17.02 -3.47
CA GLU A 266 20.80 -16.53 -4.61
C GLU A 266 21.01 -17.63 -5.66
N GLU A 267 21.30 -18.85 -5.21
CA GLU A 267 21.42 -20.02 -6.08
C GLU A 267 20.08 -20.36 -6.76
N SER A 268 18.99 -20.42 -6.00
CA SER A 268 17.64 -20.63 -6.55
C SER A 268 17.23 -19.55 -7.55
N MET A 269 17.62 -18.29 -7.33
CA MET A 269 17.39 -17.20 -8.29
C MET A 269 18.20 -17.37 -9.58
N ARG A 270 19.46 -17.85 -9.49
CA ARG A 270 20.26 -18.20 -10.68
C ARG A 270 19.62 -19.35 -11.46
N LEU A 271 19.16 -20.39 -10.76
CA LEU A 271 18.43 -21.51 -11.37
C LEU A 271 17.17 -21.02 -12.09
N LEU A 272 16.34 -20.23 -11.41
CA LEU A 272 15.14 -19.63 -12.00
C LEU A 272 15.46 -18.81 -13.28
N GLY A 273 16.54 -18.03 -13.23
CA GLY A 273 17.01 -17.24 -14.37
C GLY A 273 17.39 -18.08 -15.59
N SER A 274 17.96 -19.27 -15.37
CA SER A 274 18.33 -20.20 -16.44
C SER A 274 17.12 -20.88 -17.09
N TRP A 275 16.08 -21.21 -16.32
CA TRP A 275 14.87 -21.87 -16.84
C TRP A 275 14.07 -20.97 -17.78
N GLY A 276 14.04 -19.66 -17.51
CA GLY A 276 13.39 -18.70 -18.38
C GLY A 276 14.15 -18.40 -19.68
N LEU A 277 15.31 -19.01 -19.93
CA LEU A 277 16.01 -18.94 -21.23
C LEU A 277 15.59 -20.11 -22.15
N ASP A 278 15.16 -21.24 -21.58
CA ASP A 278 14.82 -22.46 -22.31
C ASP A 278 13.36 -22.52 -22.79
N THR A 279 12.46 -21.68 -22.25
CA THR A 279 11.05 -21.62 -22.71
C THR A 279 10.89 -20.90 -24.06
N GLY A 280 11.95 -20.34 -24.63
CA GLY A 280 12.00 -19.80 -26.00
C GLY A 280 12.04 -20.88 -27.09
N THR A 281 12.09 -22.17 -26.76
CA THR A 281 12.06 -23.24 -27.75
C THR A 281 11.32 -24.47 -27.22
N ARG A 282 10.00 -24.52 -27.42
CA ARG A 282 9.28 -25.80 -27.44
C ARG A 282 8.64 -26.01 -28.81
N PRO A 283 8.95 -27.14 -29.48
CA PRO A 283 8.47 -27.41 -30.82
C PRO A 283 6.96 -27.64 -30.78
N ALA A 284 6.26 -27.07 -31.76
CA ALA A 284 4.90 -27.48 -32.07
C ALA A 284 4.90 -28.99 -32.32
N ASN A 285 4.12 -29.75 -31.55
CA ASN A 285 3.86 -31.12 -31.91
C ASN A 285 2.37 -31.42 -31.90
N ARG A 286 2.04 -32.13 -32.98
CA ARG A 286 0.75 -32.65 -33.45
C ARG A 286 0.07 -33.57 -32.45
#